data_AF-A0A3B1CGQ6-F1
#
_entry.id   AF-A0A3B1CGQ6-F1
#
_cell.length_a   1.000
_cell.length_b   1.000
_cell.length_c   1.000
_cell.angle_alpha   90.00
_cell.angle_beta   90.00
_cell.angle_gamma   90.00
#
_symmetry.space_group_name_H-M   'P 1'
#
loop_
_entity.id
_entity.type
_entity.pdbx_description
1 polymer ?
#
loop_
_entity_poly.entity_id
_entity_poly.type
_entity_poly.pdbx_seq_one_letter_code
_entity_poly.pdbx_strand_id
1 'polypeptide(L)' 'MRTLLKILSLIGLLATIVPSFLVFIGVMTLDNNKLLMVFGTILWFATAPFWMNKKV' A
#
# COMPACT_ATOMS: atom_id res chain seq x y z
N MET A 1 1.50 -7.43 -17.91
CA MET A 1 2.53 -7.02 -16.92
C MET A 1 2.24 -5.66 -16.26
N ARG A 2 1.91 -4.59 -17.00
CA ARG A 2 1.58 -3.27 -16.40
C ARG A 2 0.37 -3.30 -15.44
N THR A 3 -0.66 -4.10 -15.74
CA THR A 3 -1.86 -4.22 -14.88
C THR A 3 -1.55 -4.85 -13.52
N LEU A 4 -0.68 -5.86 -13.46
CA LEU A 4 -0.23 -6.46 -12.20
C LEU A 4 0.52 -5.44 -11.33
N LEU A 5 1.44 -4.68 -11.92
CA LEU A 5 2.17 -3.61 -11.20
C LEU A 5 1.23 -2.51 -10.69
N LYS A 6 0.21 -2.14 -11.47
CA LYS A 6 -0.84 -1.21 -11.03
C LYS A 6 -1.64 -1.74 -9.85
N ILE A 7 -2.07 -3.01 -9.91
CA ILE A 7 -2.83 -3.65 -8.84
C ILE A 7 -1.99 -3.76 -7.56
N LEU A 8 -0.74 -4.23 -7.67
CA LEU A 8 0.17 -4.33 -6.53
C LEU A 8 0.48 -2.97 -5.89
N SER A 9 0.70 -1.95 -6.73
CA SER A 9 0.88 -0.58 -6.25
C SER A 9 -0.38 -0.08 -5.54
N LEU A 10 -1.57 -0.28 -6.12
CA LEU A 10 -2.82 0.11 -5.48
C LEU A 10 -3.04 -0.60 -4.13
N ILE A 11 -2.76 -1.90 -4.06
CA ILE A 11 -2.82 -2.67 -2.80
C ILE A 11 -1.82 -2.12 -1.79
N GLY A 12 -0.58 -1.85 -2.20
CA GLY A 12 0.44 -1.24 -1.34
C GLY A 12 -0.01 0.11 -0.78
N LEU A 13 -0.63 0.95 -1.61
CA LEU A 13 -1.19 2.24 -1.19
C LEU A 13 -2.37 2.07 -0.24
N LEU A 14 -3.29 1.15 -0.52
CA LEU A 14 -4.42 0.87 0.39
C LEU A 14 -3.94 0.33 1.73
N ALA A 15 -2.87 -0.48 1.74
CA ALA A 15 -2.26 -0.99 2.96
C ALA A 15 -1.61 0.11 3.82
N THR A 16 -1.34 1.32 3.31
CA THR A 16 -0.91 2.45 4.15
C THR A 16 -2.06 3.24 4.76
N ILE A 17 -3.26 3.16 4.17
CA ILE A 17 -4.42 3.98 4.53
C ILE A 17 -5.46 3.17 5.33
N VAL A 18 -5.88 2.02 4.84
CA VAL A 18 -6.94 1.19 5.42
C VAL A 18 -6.64 0.77 6.87
N PRO A 19 -5.40 0.35 7.22
CA PRO A 19 -5.07 0.00 8.60
C PRO A 19 -5.23 1.14 9.61
N SER A 20 -5.08 2.40 9.18
CA SER A 20 -5.31 3.56 10.06
C SER A 20 -6.79 3.69 10.45
N PHE A 21 -7.71 3.44 9.51
CA PHE A 21 -9.14 3.40 9.82
C PHE A 21 -9.49 2.22 10.71
N LEU A 22 -8.87 1.05 10.50
CA LEU A 22 -9.06 -0.15 11.33
C LEU A 22 -8.62 0.07 12.79
N VAL A 23 -7.52 0.81 13.01
CA VAL A 23 -7.11 1.24 14.36
C VAL A 23 -8.13 2.21 14.96
N PHE A 24 -8.62 3.16 14.17
CA PHE A 24 -9.57 4.16 14.64
C PHE A 24 -10.88 3.53 15.15
N ILE A 25 -11.38 2.49 14.47
CA ILE A 25 -12.59 1.76 14.88
C ILE A 25 -12.30 0.66 15.93
N GLY A 26 -11.05 0.54 16.41
CA GLY A 26 -10.67 -0.42 17.44
C GLY A 26 -10.55 -1.88 17.00
N VAL A 27 -10.57 -2.15 15.69
CA VAL A 27 -10.49 -3.51 15.11
C VAL A 27 -9.04 -4.00 14.99
N MET A 28 -8.08 -3.09 14.97
CA MET A 28 -6.66 -3.39 14.81
C MET A 28 -5.80 -2.71 15.87
N THR A 29 -4.75 -3.38 16.33
CA THR A 29 -3.76 -2.80 17.24
C THR A 29 -2.82 -1.84 16.49
N LEU A 30 -2.29 -0.86 17.22
CA LEU A 30 -1.38 0.13 16.63
C LEU A 30 -0.10 -0.52 16.07
N ASP A 31 0.39 -1.59 16.68
CA ASP A 31 1.61 -2.27 16.23
C ASP A 31 1.40 -3.02 14.92
N ASN A 32 0.24 -3.67 14.74
CA ASN A 32 -0.11 -4.29 13.46
C ASN A 32 -0.28 -3.24 12.35
N ASN A 33 -0.85 -2.09 12.66
CA ASN A 33 -0.96 -0.97 11.73
C ASN A 33 0.42 -0.48 11.26
N LYS A 34 1.36 -0.24 12.19
CA LYS A 34 2.73 0.18 11.84
C LYS A 34 3.40 -0.81 10.87
N LEU A 35 3.28 -2.11 11.13
CA LEU A 35 3.85 -3.13 10.25
C LEU A 35 3.20 -3.09 8.86
N LEU A 36 1.86 -3.06 8.79
CA LEU A 36 1.14 -2.99 7.51
C LEU A 36 1.48 -1.73 6.72
N MET A 37 1.59 -0.57 7.38
CA MET A 37 1.96 0.68 6.73
C MET A 37 3.38 0.61 6.16
N VAL A 38 4.34 0.05 6.90
CA VAL A 38 5.73 -0.11 6.42
C VAL A 38 5.78 -1.04 5.21
N PHE A 39 5.14 -2.22 5.29
CA PHE A 39 5.09 -3.15 4.16
C PHE A 39 4.34 -2.57 2.96
N GLY A 40 3.23 -1.86 3.19
CA GLY A 40 2.47 -1.16 2.16
C GLY A 40 3.28 -0.10 1.45
N THR A 41 4.06 0.68 2.22
CA THR A 41 4.96 1.72 1.69
C THR A 41 6.06 1.10 0.83
N ILE A 42 6.74 0.07 1.33
CA ILE A 42 7.77 -0.64 0.58
C ILE A 42 7.20 -1.23 -0.71
N LEU A 43 6.04 -1.89 -0.64
CA LEU A 43 5.38 -2.49 -1.79
C LEU A 43 4.97 -1.44 -2.83
N TRP A 44 4.40 -0.31 -2.39
CA TRP A 44 4.02 0.78 -3.28
C TRP A 44 5.25 1.39 -3.95
N PHE A 45 6.29 1.74 -3.19
CA PHE A 45 7.53 2.30 -3.76
C PHE A 45 8.25 1.33 -4.68
N ALA A 46 8.22 0.02 -4.39
CA ALA A 46 8.83 -1.01 -5.23
C ALA A 46 8.02 -1.32 -6.51
N THR A 47 6.79 -0.82 -6.65
CA THR A 47 5.94 -1.15 -7.81
C THR A 47 5.47 0.07 -8.59
N ALA A 48 5.22 1.21 -7.94
CA ALA A 48 4.71 2.44 -8.56
C ALA A 48 5.61 3.01 -9.66
N PRO A 49 6.94 3.17 -9.48
CA PRO A 49 7.80 3.79 -10.50
C PRO A 49 7.79 3.04 -11.83
N PHE A 50 7.61 1.72 -11.79
CA PHE A 50 7.67 0.85 -12.97
C PHE A 50 6.51 1.03 -13.94
N TRP A 51 5.42 1.69 -13.53
CA TRP A 51 4.26 1.94 -14.38
C TRP A 51 3.82 3.40 -14.44
N MET A 52 4.04 4.21 -13.40
CA MET A 52 3.49 5.57 -13.30
C MET A 52 4.19 6.57 -14.24
N ASN A 53 5.47 6.38 -14.54
CA ASN A 53 6.27 7.33 -15.33
C ASN A 53 6.54 6.88 -16.76
N LYS A 54 5.81 5.87 -17.26
CA LYS A 54 5.86 5.51 -18.68
C LYS A 54 4.85 6.36 -19.44
N LYS A 55 5.33 7.43 -20.07
CA LYS A 55 4.60 8.17 -21.11
C LYS A 55 4.03 7.16 -22.11
N VAL A 56 2.72 7.25 -22.31
CA VAL A 56 1.99 6.55 -23.38
C VAL A 56 2.50 7.04 -24.71
#